data_AF-A0A963E1M9-F1
#
_entry.id   AF-A0A963E1M9-F1
#
_cell.length_a   1.000
_cell.length_b   1.000
_cell.length_c   1.000
_cell.angle_alpha   90.00
_cell.angle_beta   90.00
_cell.angle_gamma   90.00
#
_symmetry.space_group_name_H-M   'P 1'
#
loop_
_entity.id
_entity.type
_entity.pdbx_description
1 polymer ?
#
loop_
_entity_poly.entity_id
_entity_poly.type
_entity_poly.pdbx_seq_one_letter_code
_entity_poly.pdbx_strand_id
1 'polypeptide(L)' 'LAVIGAEYVLRMLPRGTHEYARFIKPSELSRWARSAGLDPDELRGMSYNPLTGHYALGHDTDVNYLMHAMKDV' A
#
# COMPACT_ATOMS: atom_id res chain seq x y z
N LEU A 1 -0.82 14.09 -3.55
CA LEU A 1 -1.25 14.41 -4.94
C LEU A 1 -1.81 13.20 -5.70
N ALA A 2 -1.28 11.98 -5.50
CA ALA A 2 -1.76 10.75 -6.16
C ALA A 2 -3.25 10.40 -5.87
N VAL A 3 -3.69 10.55 -4.62
CA VAL A 3 -5.08 10.25 -4.21
C VAL A 3 -6.09 11.17 -4.88
N ILE A 4 -5.76 12.46 -5.04
CA ILE A 4 -6.64 13.45 -5.68
C ILE A 4 -6.74 13.18 -7.20
N GLY A 5 -5.68 12.71 -7.85
CA GLY A 5 -5.72 12.37 -9.29
C GLY A 5 -6.64 11.19 -9.63
N ALA A 6 -6.58 10.10 -8.85
CA ALA A 6 -7.36 8.90 -9.12
C ALA A 6 -8.85 9.04 -8.74
N GLU A 7 -9.18 9.73 -7.64
CA GLU A 7 -10.56 9.98 -7.20
C GLU A 7 -11.23 11.13 -7.98
N TYR A 8 -10.52 12.23 -8.27
CA TYR A 8 -11.14 13.45 -8.81
C TYR A 8 -10.94 13.66 -10.31
N VAL A 9 -9.85 13.16 -10.92
CA VAL A 9 -9.55 13.38 -12.35
C VAL A 9 -9.93 12.17 -13.21
N LEU A 10 -9.72 10.95 -12.72
CA LEU A 10 -9.89 9.73 -13.53
C LEU A 10 -11.19 8.92 -13.24
N ARG A 11 -11.98 9.27 -12.21
CA ARG A 11 -13.22 8.56 -11.79
C ARG A 11 -13.07 7.04 -11.61
N MET A 12 -11.89 6.55 -11.26
CA MET A 12 -11.61 5.11 -11.20
C MET A 12 -12.16 4.44 -9.92
N LEU A 13 -12.53 5.21 -8.89
CA LEU A 13 -13.02 4.70 -7.60
C LEU A 13 -14.22 5.51 -7.08
N PRO A 14 -15.15 4.89 -6.34
CA PRO A 14 -16.24 5.60 -5.66
C PRO A 14 -15.71 6.65 -4.68
N ARG A 15 -16.43 7.77 -4.53
CA ARG A 15 -16.07 8.81 -3.57
C ARG A 15 -16.08 8.27 -2.13
N GLY A 16 -15.05 8.60 -1.35
CA GLY A 16 -14.99 8.27 0.07
C GLY A 16 -14.30 6.94 0.40
N THR A 17 -13.67 6.27 -0.59
CA THR A 17 -12.91 5.03 -0.33
C THR A 17 -11.57 5.26 0.38
N HIS A 18 -11.06 6.50 0.40
CA HIS A 18 -9.82 6.86 1.08
C HIS A 18 -10.06 7.49 2.45
N GLU A 19 -10.64 6.72 3.38
CA GLU A 19 -10.60 7.07 4.80
C GLU A 19 -9.17 6.84 5.33
N TYR A 20 -8.32 7.87 5.25
CA TYR A 20 -6.94 7.83 5.78
C TYR A 20 -6.85 7.33 7.23
N ALA A 21 -7.90 7.54 8.04
CA ALA A 21 -7.97 7.07 9.42
C ALA A 21 -7.94 5.52 9.54
N ARG A 22 -8.29 4.79 8.48
CA ARG A 22 -8.25 3.32 8.45
C ARG A 22 -6.95 2.76 7.86
N PHE A 23 -6.04 3.63 7.41
CA PHE A 23 -4.77 3.20 6.86
C PHE A 23 -3.85 2.74 7.99
N ILE A 24 -3.59 1.43 8.02
CA ILE A 24 -2.60 0.84 8.93
C ILE A 24 -1.22 1.32 8.49
N LYS A 25 -0.45 1.96 9.38
CA LYS A 25 0.92 2.36 9.05
C LYS A 25 1.81 1.12 8.91
N PRO A 26 2.83 1.12 8.02
CA PRO A 26 3.75 0.00 7.89
C PRO A 26 4.37 -0.44 9.23
N SER A 27 4.71 0.51 10.10
CA SER A 27 5.25 0.23 11.44
C SER A 27 4.28 -0.49 12.37
N GLU A 28 2.97 -0.25 12.22
CA GLU A 28 1.93 -0.94 12.98
C GLU A 28 1.80 -2.38 12.50
N LEU A 29 1.75 -2.59 11.18
CA LEU A 29 1.70 -3.93 10.61
C LEU A 29 2.95 -4.74 10.93
N SER A 30 4.15 -4.15 10.83
CA SER A 30 5.41 -4.83 11.19
C SER A 30 5.41 -5.27 12.64
N ARG A 31 4.89 -4.43 13.55
CA ARG A 31 4.77 -4.79 14.97
C ARG A 31 3.83 -5.98 15.15
N TRP A 32 2.66 -5.96 14.52
CA TRP A 32 1.71 -7.07 14.60
C TRP A 32 2.24 -8.37 13.99
N ALA A 33 2.93 -8.29 12.86
CA ALA A 33 3.59 -9.43 12.22
C ALA A 33 4.60 -10.09 13.17
N ARG A 34 5.47 -9.31 13.81
CA ARG A 34 6.41 -9.80 14.83
C ARG A 34 5.69 -10.44 16.02
N SER A 35 4.62 -9.80 16.51
CA SER A 35 3.79 -10.38 17.58
C SER A 35 3.11 -11.70 17.18
N ALA A 36 2.89 -11.94 15.89
CA ALA A 36 2.36 -13.18 15.35
C ALA A 36 3.45 -14.24 15.04
N GLY A 37 4.73 -13.95 15.34
CA GLY A 37 5.85 -14.84 15.06
C GLY A 37 6.28 -14.86 13.59
N LEU A 38 6.05 -13.77 12.86
CA LEU A 38 6.54 -13.54 11.51
C LEU A 38 7.68 -12.51 11.55
N ASP A 39 8.64 -12.63 10.64
CA ASP A 39 9.70 -11.64 10.42
C ASP A 39 9.43 -10.83 9.14
N PRO A 40 9.07 -9.54 9.25
CA PRO A 40 8.90 -8.66 8.09
C PRO A 40 10.24 -8.38 7.39
N ASP A 41 10.29 -8.64 6.08
CA ASP A 41 11.51 -8.57 5.28
C ASP A 41 11.46 -7.40 4.27
N GLU A 42 10.44 -7.35 3.42
CA GLU A 42 10.34 -6.35 2.36
C GLU A 42 9.04 -5.54 2.43
N LEU A 43 9.15 -4.25 2.11
CA LEU A 43 8.02 -3.35 1.92
C LEU A 43 8.10 -2.71 0.53
N ARG A 44 7.05 -2.86 -0.27
CA ARG A 44 6.95 -2.30 -1.62
C ARG A 44 5.65 -1.56 -1.79
N GLY A 45 5.65 -0.41 -2.43
CA GLY A 45 4.40 0.17 -2.92
C GLY A 45 4.14 -0.20 -4.36
N MET A 46 2.92 0.06 -4.79
CA MET A 46 2.44 -0.21 -6.12
C MET A 46 1.99 1.09 -6.78
N SER A 47 2.47 1.31 -8.00
CA SER A 47 2.09 2.43 -8.85
C SER A 47 1.28 1.95 -10.04
N TYR A 48 0.39 2.79 -10.54
CA TYR A 48 -0.42 2.54 -11.73
C TYR A 48 -0.13 3.60 -12.78
N ASN A 49 0.20 3.16 -13.99
CA ASN A 49 0.32 4.04 -15.15
C ASN A 49 -1.01 4.06 -15.92
N PRO A 50 -1.77 5.17 -15.91
CA PRO A 50 -3.07 5.24 -16.57
C PRO A 50 -2.99 5.27 -18.10
N LEU A 51 -1.83 5.62 -18.67
CA LEU A 51 -1.64 5.66 -20.13
C LEU A 51 -1.41 4.26 -20.69
N THR A 52 -0.65 3.42 -19.98
CA THR A 52 -0.36 2.04 -20.40
C THR A 52 -1.27 1.01 -19.75
N GLY A 53 -2.00 1.37 -18.69
CA GLY A 53 -2.81 0.46 -17.90
C GLY A 53 -2.00 -0.52 -17.06
N HIS A 54 -0.71 -0.28 -16.85
CA HIS A 54 0.18 -1.22 -16.17
C HIS A 54 0.39 -0.84 -14.70
N TYR A 55 0.44 -1.87 -13.86
CA TYR A 55 0.88 -1.77 -12.47
C TYR A 55 2.36 -2.14 -12.36
N ALA A 56 3.07 -1.45 -11.46
CA ALA A 56 4.47 -1.75 -11.18
C ALA A 56 4.76 -1.62 -9.68
N LEU A 57 5.60 -2.52 -9.17
CA LEU A 57 6.14 -2.45 -7.81
C LEU A 57 7.30 -1.46 -7.74
N GLY A 58 7.38 -0.73 -6.64
CA GLY A 58 8.41 0.27 -6.37
C GLY A 58 8.70 0.42 -4.89
N HIS A 59 9.63 1.33 -4.57
CA HIS A 59 10.03 1.60 -3.19
C HIS A 59 9.20 2.71 -2.51
N ASP A 60 8.40 3.47 -3.28
CA ASP A 60 7.50 4.49 -2.73
C ASP A 60 6.34 3.80 -2.01
N THR A 61 6.21 4.04 -0.70
CA THR A 61 5.20 3.41 0.17
C THR A 61 4.27 4.42 0.83
N ASP A 62 4.27 5.68 0.35
CA ASP A 62 3.58 6.80 1.02
C ASP A 62 2.05 6.72 0.89
N VAL A 63 1.56 6.04 -0.15
CA VAL A 63 0.13 5.96 -0.49
C VAL A 63 -0.44 4.55 -0.30
N ASN A 64 0.35 3.53 -0.61
CA ASN A 64 -0.01 2.12 -0.44
C ASN A 64 1.26 1.29 -0.26
N TYR A 65 1.12 0.09 0.29
CA TYR A 65 2.22 -0.85 0.43
C TYR A 65 1.75 -2.30 0.45
N LEU A 66 2.69 -3.19 0.15
CA LEU A 66 2.66 -4.63 0.26
C LEU A 66 3.82 -5.02 1.17
N MET A 67 3.58 -5.89 2.14
CA MET A 67 4.59 -6.38 3.07
C MET A 67 4.85 -7.87 2.82
N HIS A 68 6.11 -8.23 2.61
CA HIS A 68 6.60 -9.61 2.66
C HIS A 68 7.07 -9.92 4.09
N ALA A 69 6.62 -11.05 4.63
CA ALA A 69 7.07 -11.54 5.92
C ALA A 69 7.21 -13.06 5.87
N MET A 70 8.23 -13.58 6.55
CA MET A 70 8.54 -15.01 6.60
C MET A 70 8.30 -15.54 8.00
N LYS A 71 8.04 -16.84 8.11
CA LYS A 71 8.05 -17.55 9.39
C LYS A 71 9.24 -18.47 9.39
N ASP A 72 10.17 -18.27 10.32
CA ASP A 72 11.21 -19.25 10.55
C ASP A 72 10.57 -20.48 11.19
N VAL A 73 10.67 -21.62 10.50
CA VAL A 73 10.13 -22.94 10.89
C VAL A 73 11.21 -23.74 11.59
#